data_AF-A0AAU9T121-F1
#
_entry.id   AF-A0AAU9T121-F1
#
_cell.length_a   1.000
_cell.length_b   1.000
_cell.length_c   1.000
_cell.angle_alpha   90.00
_cell.angle_beta   90.00
_cell.angle_gamma   90.00
#
_symmetry.space_group_name_H-M   'P 1'
#
loop_
_entity.id
_entity.type
_entity.pdbx_description
1 polymer ?
#
loop_
_entity_poly.entity_id
_entity_poly.type
_entity_poly.pdbx_seq_one_letter_code
_entity_poly.pdbx_strand_id
1 'polypeptide(L)'
;MRHTMKLLGLQARRIPALNIASRGRHSGTLISAHRNNPLLLRIATALDQKTPVVQVLDQWREQGNQVEPSDLRCIIKKLQDSHRFSHALQISEWMSSHPVYTLFPEDIASRVQLIETVLGLKEAEKFLESIPESMKDYTVYTTLLTLYTRSEDTLHKAEPVFEKMRELGFLLKPSPYNLILSLYSPLRNKEKVNELLIEMEENNVEPDDLTANHALLVYAAVSDIKAMEKFLRSNPGVKLEWGTCIDMAKAYLKSGSTEKALAMLHRTELLVDSSSRKPAYEALMRAYGDVGEREDVYRIWELHKSAGSSNEGYQAVISSLLTIGDMEGAEVIYREWELGGLPFDARIPNTLISGYNVKGMERRPIK
;
A
#
# COMPACT_ATOMS: atom_id res chain seq x y z
N MET A 1 11.91 -23.99 36.11
CA MET A 1 11.26 -22.68 35.84
C MET A 1 12.19 -21.83 34.98
N ARG A 2 12.12 -21.97 33.66
CA ARG A 2 12.68 -21.05 32.67
C ARG A 2 11.62 -20.90 31.59
N HIS A 3 11.00 -19.73 31.52
CA HIS A 3 10.00 -19.41 30.50
C HIS A 3 10.72 -19.14 29.18
N THR A 4 10.45 -19.98 28.19
CA THR A 4 10.82 -19.79 26.80
C THR A 4 9.83 -18.82 26.14
N MET A 5 10.37 -17.72 25.61
CA MET A 5 9.65 -16.75 24.79
C MET A 5 9.15 -17.41 23.50
N LYS A 6 7.83 -17.39 23.29
CA LYS A 6 7.20 -17.68 22.00
C LYS A 6 7.49 -16.52 21.03
N LEU A 7 8.31 -16.79 20.02
CA LEU A 7 8.38 -16.00 18.80
C LEU A 7 7.08 -16.21 18.01
N LEU A 8 6.16 -15.23 18.07
CA LEU A 8 5.09 -15.10 17.09
C LEU A 8 5.69 -14.43 15.85
N GLY A 9 5.71 -15.16 14.73
CA GLY A 9 6.14 -14.65 13.44
C GLY A 9 5.22 -13.53 12.97
N LEU A 10 5.74 -12.31 12.98
CA LEU A 10 5.19 -11.18 12.24
C LEU A 10 5.30 -11.53 10.74
N GLN A 11 4.21 -12.02 10.15
CA GLN A 11 4.06 -11.97 8.71
C GLN A 11 4.02 -10.50 8.32
N ALA A 12 5.09 -10.04 7.67
CA ALA A 12 5.13 -8.74 7.02
C ALA A 12 4.01 -8.70 5.96
N ARG A 13 2.86 -8.12 6.32
CA ARG A 13 1.85 -7.72 5.36
C ARG A 13 2.48 -6.61 4.50
N ARG A 14 2.64 -6.87 3.21
CA ARG A 14 2.90 -5.83 2.21
C ARG A 14 1.76 -4.84 2.28
N ILE A 15 2.02 -3.66 2.83
CA ILE A 15 1.14 -2.50 2.71
C ILE A 15 1.18 -2.08 1.23
N PRO A 16 0.04 -1.92 0.53
CA PRO A 16 0.03 -1.38 -0.81
C PRO A 16 0.60 0.03 -0.76
N ALA A 17 1.58 0.31 -1.63
CA ALA A 17 2.04 1.67 -1.84
C ALA A 17 0.83 2.52 -2.22
N LEU A 18 0.48 3.49 -1.37
CA LEU A 18 -0.43 4.57 -1.72
C LEU A 18 0.12 5.21 -3.00
N ASN A 19 -0.60 4.94 -4.08
CA ASN A 19 -0.26 5.33 -5.43
C ASN A 19 -0.51 6.84 -5.55
N ILE A 20 0.37 7.65 -4.97
CA ILE A 20 0.50 9.05 -5.32
C ILE A 20 0.96 9.03 -6.77
N ALA A 21 0.05 9.39 -7.67
CA ALA A 21 0.27 9.39 -9.11
C ALA A 21 1.58 10.10 -9.48
N SER A 22 2.65 9.31 -9.63
CA SER A 22 3.90 9.72 -10.25
C SER A 22 3.78 9.39 -11.74
N ARG A 23 3.44 10.42 -12.52
CA ARG A 23 3.56 10.38 -13.97
C ARG A 23 4.99 9.98 -14.35
N GLY A 24 5.10 8.90 -15.13
CA GLY A 24 6.14 8.68 -16.14
C GLY A 24 7.58 8.57 -15.63
N ARG A 25 8.08 7.33 -15.56
CA ARG A 25 9.51 7.03 -15.46
C ARG A 25 10.29 7.67 -16.62
N HIS A 26 11.20 8.58 -16.28
CA HIS A 26 12.44 8.75 -17.03
C HIS A 26 13.60 8.67 -16.04
N SER A 27 14.40 7.61 -16.17
CA SER A 27 15.77 7.56 -15.64
C SER A 27 16.60 8.54 -16.47
N GLY A 28 16.46 9.83 -16.15
CA GLY A 28 17.32 10.88 -16.65
C GLY A 28 18.39 11.11 -15.62
N THR A 29 19.64 10.77 -15.94
CA THR A 29 20.81 11.30 -15.26
C THR A 29 20.60 12.80 -15.04
N LEU A 30 20.91 13.33 -13.84
CA LEU A 30 20.82 14.77 -13.48
C LEU A 30 21.33 15.72 -14.57
N ILE A 31 22.17 15.18 -15.47
CA ILE A 31 22.92 15.82 -16.54
C ILE A 31 22.08 16.27 -17.76
N SER A 32 21.01 15.58 -18.13
CA SER A 32 20.37 15.84 -19.44
C SER A 32 19.47 17.09 -19.49
N ALA A 33 19.09 17.66 -18.34
CA ALA A 33 18.22 18.84 -18.24
C ALA A 33 18.96 20.17 -17.97
N HIS A 34 20.30 20.17 -18.06
CA HIS A 34 21.21 21.19 -17.52
C HIS A 34 21.25 22.58 -18.16
N ARG A 35 20.42 22.93 -19.16
CA ARG A 35 20.69 24.17 -19.91
C ARG A 35 20.19 25.48 -19.29
N ASN A 36 19.21 25.47 -18.37
CA ASN A 36 18.52 26.72 -18.01
C ASN A 36 18.49 27.12 -16.51
N ASN A 37 19.13 26.38 -15.59
CA ASN A 37 19.23 26.82 -14.19
C ASN A 37 20.67 26.67 -13.65
N PRO A 38 21.45 27.77 -13.57
CA PRO A 38 22.85 27.72 -13.19
C PRO A 38 23.06 27.41 -11.69
N LEU A 39 22.08 27.71 -10.83
CA LEU A 39 22.10 27.33 -9.42
C LEU A 39 21.98 25.82 -9.25
N LEU A 40 21.06 25.18 -9.98
CA LEU A 40 20.88 23.72 -9.97
C LEU A 40 22.15 23.00 -10.44
N LEU A 41 22.83 23.52 -11.46
CA LEU A 41 24.10 22.93 -11.95
C LEU A 41 25.19 23.01 -10.88
N ARG A 42 25.28 24.14 -10.16
CA ARG A 42 26.27 24.35 -9.10
C ARG A 42 26.00 23.48 -7.87
N ILE A 43 24.72 23.24 -7.57
CA ILE A 43 24.33 22.28 -6.54
C ILE A 43 24.68 20.86 -7.00
N ALA A 44 24.41 20.49 -8.25
CA ALA A 44 24.77 19.17 -8.79
C ALA A 44 26.28 18.91 -8.70
N THR A 45 27.13 19.88 -9.10
CA THR A 45 28.59 19.74 -8.97
C THR A 45 29.06 19.66 -7.51
N ALA A 46 28.43 20.42 -6.60
CA ALA A 46 28.73 20.33 -5.17
C ALA A 46 28.33 18.98 -4.56
N LEU A 47 27.23 18.39 -5.01
CA LEU A 47 26.78 17.06 -4.61
C LEU A 47 27.77 15.96 -5.02
N ASP A 48 28.45 16.12 -6.15
CA ASP A 48 29.51 15.21 -6.60
C ASP A 48 30.81 15.41 -5.79
N GLN A 49 31.09 16.65 -5.40
CA GLN A 49 32.27 17.03 -4.61
C GLN A 49 32.09 16.87 -3.10
N LYS A 50 30.93 16.38 -2.63
CA LYS A 50 30.54 16.25 -1.21
C LYS A 50 30.60 17.57 -0.42
N THR A 51 30.45 18.70 -1.10
CA THR A 51 30.37 20.01 -0.46
C THR A 51 28.98 20.22 0.14
N PRO A 52 28.85 20.77 1.37
CA PRO A 52 27.54 21.08 1.95
C PRO A 52 26.73 22.03 1.06
N VAL A 53 25.49 21.66 0.73
CA VAL A 53 24.64 22.44 -0.19
C VAL A 53 24.34 23.84 0.35
N VAL A 54 24.25 23.97 1.67
CA VAL A 54 24.08 25.27 2.36
C VAL A 54 25.20 26.26 2.01
N GLN A 55 26.46 25.81 2.00
CA GLN A 55 27.60 26.69 1.65
C GLN A 55 27.52 27.19 0.21
N VAL A 56 27.02 26.37 -0.71
CA VAL A 56 26.84 26.74 -2.12
C VAL A 56 25.76 27.80 -2.25
N LEU A 57 24.66 27.68 -1.49
CA LEU A 57 23.59 28.68 -1.47
C LEU A 57 24.06 30.02 -0.90
N ASP A 58 24.82 29.98 0.20
CA ASP A 58 25.39 31.19 0.81
C ASP A 58 26.35 31.89 -0.16
N GLN A 59 27.30 31.15 -0.75
CA GLN A 59 28.23 31.69 -1.74
C GLN A 59 27.53 32.26 -2.98
N TRP A 60 26.45 31.61 -3.44
CA TRP A 60 25.67 32.08 -4.58
C TRP A 60 25.05 33.44 -4.29
N ARG A 61 24.54 33.62 -3.07
CA ARG A 61 23.95 34.88 -2.60
C ARG A 61 25.02 35.97 -2.37
N GLU A 62 26.17 35.62 -1.80
CA GLU A 62 27.30 36.54 -1.62
C GLU A 62 27.82 37.12 -2.94
N GLN A 63 27.70 36.35 -4.03
CA GLN A 63 28.02 36.81 -5.39
C GLN A 63 26.98 37.78 -5.98
N GLY A 64 25.96 38.17 -5.21
CA GLY A 64 24.90 39.09 -5.62
C GLY A 64 23.81 38.46 -6.47
N ASN A 65 23.82 37.13 -6.64
CA ASN A 65 22.77 36.45 -7.41
C ASN A 65 21.49 36.31 -6.58
N GLN A 66 20.35 36.50 -7.23
CA GLN A 66 19.05 36.20 -6.62
C GLN A 66 18.83 34.69 -6.59
N VAL A 67 18.24 34.21 -5.50
CA VAL A 67 17.78 32.84 -5.35
C VAL A 67 16.26 32.90 -5.29
N GLU A 68 15.59 32.47 -6.35
CA GLU A 68 14.13 32.49 -6.36
C GLU A 68 13.56 31.31 -5.54
N PRO A 69 12.50 31.53 -4.73
CA PRO A 69 11.87 30.43 -4.00
C PRO A 69 11.30 29.33 -4.92
N SER A 70 10.85 29.69 -6.12
CA SER A 70 10.43 28.79 -7.20
C SER A 70 11.55 27.82 -7.59
N ASP A 71 12.77 28.33 -7.76
CA ASP A 71 13.94 27.53 -8.11
C ASP A 71 14.30 26.56 -6.99
N LEU A 72 14.29 27.01 -5.74
CA LEU A 72 14.58 26.15 -4.59
C LEU A 72 13.55 25.02 -4.45
N ARG A 73 12.25 25.30 -4.62
CA ARG A 73 11.21 24.28 -4.64
C ARG A 73 11.42 23.26 -5.76
N CYS A 74 11.81 23.72 -6.95
CA CYS A 74 12.15 22.86 -8.08
C CYS A 74 13.36 21.97 -7.78
N ILE A 75 14.40 22.52 -7.15
CA ILE A 75 15.60 21.77 -6.73
C ILE A 75 15.23 20.73 -5.67
N ILE A 76 14.48 21.10 -4.63
CA ILE A 76 14.01 20.19 -3.58
C ILE A 76 13.26 19.00 -4.20
N LYS A 77 12.32 19.29 -5.11
CA LYS A 77 11.55 18.24 -5.81
C LYS A 77 12.45 17.28 -6.59
N LYS A 78 13.41 17.80 -7.36
CA LYS A 78 14.38 16.97 -8.10
C LYS A 78 15.27 16.12 -7.18
N LEU A 79 15.62 16.65 -6.01
CA LEU A 79 16.38 15.89 -5.01
C LEU A 79 15.53 14.79 -4.37
N GLN A 80 14.24 15.02 -4.14
CA GLN A 80 13.30 13.99 -3.69
C GLN A 80 13.15 12.89 -4.76
N ASP A 81 12.96 13.26 -6.03
CA ASP A 81 12.84 12.32 -7.15
C ASP A 81 14.11 11.46 -7.35
N SER A 82 15.27 11.96 -6.93
CA SER A 82 16.56 11.25 -6.96
C SER A 82 16.93 10.59 -5.61
N HIS A 83 15.99 10.52 -4.66
CA HIS A 83 16.17 9.95 -3.32
C HIS A 83 17.29 10.61 -2.49
N ARG A 84 17.65 11.85 -2.78
CA ARG A 84 18.65 12.66 -2.06
C ARG A 84 18.00 13.49 -0.94
N PHE A 85 17.22 12.83 -0.07
CA PHE A 85 16.36 13.47 0.94
C PHE A 85 17.13 14.34 1.94
N SER A 86 18.34 13.96 2.34
CA SER A 86 19.17 14.74 3.27
C SER A 86 19.54 16.12 2.71
N HIS A 87 19.84 16.19 1.42
CA HIS A 87 20.21 17.44 0.76
C HIS A 87 18.97 18.30 0.51
N ALA A 88 17.84 17.67 0.15
CA ALA A 88 16.55 18.36 0.04
C ALA A 88 16.13 18.99 1.38
N LEU A 89 16.35 18.29 2.50
CA LEU A 89 16.09 18.80 3.83
C LEU A 89 16.95 20.03 4.16
N GLN A 90 18.26 19.97 3.89
CA GLN A 90 19.18 21.10 4.09
C GLN A 90 18.72 22.37 3.35
N ILE A 91 18.27 22.23 2.10
CA ILE A 91 17.77 23.37 1.32
C ILE A 91 16.47 23.92 1.94
N SER A 92 15.56 23.03 2.37
CA SER A 92 14.30 23.43 3.00
C SER A 92 14.49 24.14 4.35
N GLU A 93 15.46 23.69 5.15
CA GLU A 93 15.85 24.36 6.39
C GLU A 93 16.48 25.73 6.11
N TRP A 94 17.35 25.81 5.11
CA TRP A 94 17.97 27.07 4.69
C TRP A 94 16.94 28.09 4.19
N MET A 95 15.90 27.66 3.48
CA MET A 95 14.77 28.55 3.11
C MET A 95 14.10 29.16 4.34
N SER A 96 14.03 28.40 5.43
CA SER A 96 13.30 28.79 6.65
C SER A 96 14.12 29.66 7.58
N SER A 97 15.45 29.61 7.51
CA SER A 97 16.35 30.49 8.28
C SER A 97 16.43 31.91 7.72
N HIS A 98 15.82 32.16 6.56
CA HIS A 98 15.92 33.43 5.83
C HIS A 98 14.56 34.12 5.74
N PRO A 99 14.32 35.24 6.47
CA PRO A 99 13.02 35.93 6.54
C PRO A 99 12.49 36.45 5.20
N VAL A 100 13.36 36.55 4.19
CA VAL A 100 13.03 37.01 2.84
C VAL A 100 12.12 36.00 2.12
N TYR A 101 12.12 34.73 2.54
CA TYR A 101 11.28 33.71 1.94
C TYR A 101 9.98 33.53 2.71
N THR A 102 8.87 33.81 2.02
CA THR A 102 7.54 33.45 2.51
C THR A 102 7.33 31.96 2.27
N LEU A 103 7.19 31.21 3.37
CA LEU A 103 6.85 29.80 3.34
C LEU A 103 5.34 29.63 3.16
N PHE A 104 4.95 28.76 2.24
CA PHE A 104 3.56 28.33 2.07
C PHE A 104 3.32 27.00 2.79
N PRO A 105 2.05 26.64 3.07
CA PRO A 105 1.74 25.36 3.69
C PRO A 105 2.29 24.14 2.91
N GLU A 106 2.44 24.23 1.59
CA GLU A 106 3.08 23.21 0.76
C GLU A 106 4.57 23.04 1.08
N ASP A 107 5.28 24.14 1.39
CA ASP A 107 6.68 24.10 1.80
C ASP A 107 6.81 23.42 3.17
N ILE A 108 5.85 23.67 4.08
CA ILE A 108 5.78 23.04 5.40
C ILE A 108 5.50 21.54 5.23
N ALA A 109 4.49 21.16 4.46
CA ALA A 109 4.15 19.77 4.18
C ALA A 109 5.34 18.99 3.56
N SER A 110 6.02 19.58 2.58
CA SER A 110 7.22 18.99 1.99
C SER A 110 8.34 18.82 3.03
N ARG A 111 8.55 19.81 3.90
CA ARG A 111 9.56 19.73 4.96
C ARG A 111 9.25 18.67 6.01
N VAL A 112 7.98 18.52 6.40
CA VAL A 112 7.51 17.47 7.30
C VAL A 112 7.85 16.08 6.74
N GLN A 113 7.58 15.84 5.46
CA GLN A 113 7.91 14.58 4.80
C GLN A 113 9.42 14.34 4.74
N LEU A 114 10.22 15.37 4.48
CA LEU A 114 11.69 15.29 4.47
C LEU A 114 12.26 14.98 5.85
N ILE A 115 11.79 15.66 6.90
CA ILE A 115 12.21 15.40 8.28
C ILE A 115 11.85 13.97 8.66
N GLU A 116 10.64 13.51 8.37
CA GLU A 116 10.24 12.14 8.69
C GLU A 116 11.10 11.11 7.97
N THR A 117 11.42 11.34 6.69
CA THR A 117 12.25 10.41 5.90
C THR A 117 13.71 10.37 6.37
N VAL A 118 14.27 11.50 6.80
CA VAL A 118 15.70 11.62 7.15
C VAL A 118 15.97 11.40 8.63
N LEU A 119 15.11 11.94 9.50
CA LEU A 119 15.27 12.01 10.95
C LEU A 119 14.25 11.16 11.73
N GLY A 120 13.18 10.70 11.05
CA GLY A 120 12.15 9.86 11.64
C GLY A 120 10.92 10.65 12.13
N LEU A 121 9.83 9.90 12.38
CA LEU A 121 8.52 10.46 12.73
C LEU A 121 8.56 11.40 13.95
N LYS A 122 9.35 11.07 14.98
CA LYS A 122 9.43 11.88 16.21
C LYS A 122 9.93 13.31 15.97
N GLU A 123 10.92 13.49 15.10
CA GLU A 123 11.42 14.83 14.78
C GLU A 123 10.44 15.59 13.89
N ALA A 124 9.71 14.88 13.02
CA ALA A 124 8.65 15.50 12.23
C ALA A 124 7.52 16.02 13.12
N GLU A 125 7.11 15.25 14.14
CA GLU A 125 6.11 15.68 15.14
C GLU A 125 6.54 16.94 15.89
N LYS A 126 7.79 17.00 16.39
CA LYS A 126 8.32 18.21 17.04
C LYS A 126 8.30 19.42 16.11
N PHE A 127 8.67 19.22 14.85
CA PHE A 127 8.63 20.30 13.86
C PHE A 127 7.18 20.78 13.66
N LEU A 128 6.21 19.88 13.58
CA LEU A 128 4.79 20.19 13.43
C LEU A 128 4.21 20.95 14.63
N GLU A 129 4.63 20.61 15.85
CA GLU A 129 4.28 21.34 17.07
C GLU A 129 4.80 22.79 17.04
N SER A 130 5.94 23.04 16.38
CA SER A 130 6.50 24.39 16.24
C SER A 130 5.81 25.27 15.19
N ILE A 131 4.97 24.69 14.33
CA ILE A 131 4.26 25.43 13.29
C ILE A 131 3.07 26.18 13.89
N PRO A 132 2.92 27.50 13.63
CA PRO A 132 1.73 28.25 14.03
C PRO A 132 0.46 27.66 13.41
N GLU A 133 -0.63 27.59 14.18
CA GLU A 133 -1.90 27.01 13.72
C GLU A 133 -2.44 27.69 12.45
N SER A 134 -2.19 28.99 12.29
CA SER A 134 -2.56 29.76 11.10
C SER A 134 -1.87 29.31 9.81
N MET A 135 -0.79 28.54 9.90
CA MET A 135 -0.07 27.99 8.75
C MET A 135 -0.39 26.51 8.50
N LYS A 136 -1.19 25.87 9.37
CA LYS A 136 -1.63 24.47 9.20
C LYS A 136 -2.93 24.45 8.41
N ASP A 137 -2.81 24.41 7.10
CA ASP A 137 -3.96 24.29 6.20
C ASP A 137 -4.34 22.82 5.96
N TYR A 138 -5.29 22.61 5.03
CA TYR A 138 -5.66 21.29 4.54
C TYR A 138 -4.45 20.42 4.15
N THR A 139 -3.45 21.00 3.47
CA THR A 139 -2.27 20.28 2.97
C THR A 139 -1.39 19.78 4.11
N VAL A 140 -1.18 20.61 5.14
CA VAL A 140 -0.40 20.24 6.33
C VAL A 140 -1.11 19.16 7.14
N TYR A 141 -2.41 19.29 7.41
CA TYR A 141 -3.15 18.24 8.13
C TYR A 141 -3.29 16.94 7.35
N THR A 142 -3.48 17.01 6.03
CA THR A 142 -3.49 15.80 5.19
C THR A 142 -2.13 15.09 5.23
N THR A 143 -1.04 15.86 5.28
CA THR A 143 0.33 15.31 5.42
C THR A 143 0.51 14.66 6.79
N LEU A 144 0.11 15.34 7.87
CA LEU A 144 0.08 14.78 9.23
C LEU A 144 -0.66 13.45 9.29
N LEU A 145 -1.87 13.44 8.74
CA LEU A 145 -2.72 12.26 8.72
C LEU A 145 -2.06 11.12 7.93
N THR A 146 -1.49 11.44 6.76
CA THR A 146 -0.76 10.47 5.93
C THR A 146 0.44 9.85 6.66
N LEU A 147 1.15 10.61 7.50
CA LEU A 147 2.24 10.07 8.30
C LEU A 147 1.72 9.07 9.35
N TYR A 148 0.61 9.39 10.01
CA TYR A 148 0.02 8.51 11.02
C TYR A 148 -0.71 7.30 10.47
N THR A 149 -1.05 7.27 9.18
CA THR A 149 -1.76 6.13 8.59
C THR A 149 -0.83 5.04 8.06
N ARG A 150 0.49 5.23 8.20
CA ARG A 150 1.52 4.25 7.79
C ARG A 150 1.68 3.07 8.75
N SER A 151 1.21 3.20 9.98
CA SER A 151 1.23 2.14 10.99
C SER A 151 -0.10 2.08 11.73
N GLU A 152 -0.55 0.88 12.07
CA GLU A 152 -1.73 0.68 12.93
C GLU A 152 -1.48 1.23 14.34
N ASP A 153 -0.22 1.24 14.81
CA ASP A 153 0.17 1.74 16.14
C ASP A 153 -0.09 3.25 16.32
N THR A 154 -0.24 3.99 15.22
CA THR A 154 -0.47 5.44 15.21
C THR A 154 -1.93 5.84 15.03
N LEU A 155 -2.88 4.89 15.09
CA LEU A 155 -4.32 5.19 15.04
C LEU A 155 -4.73 6.26 16.07
N HIS A 156 -4.28 6.12 17.32
CA HIS A 156 -4.56 7.08 18.40
C HIS A 156 -4.03 8.50 18.15
N LYS A 157 -3.11 8.68 17.19
CA LYS A 157 -2.60 9.98 16.74
C LYS A 157 -3.31 10.48 15.49
N ALA A 158 -3.73 9.57 14.61
CA ALA A 158 -4.50 9.90 13.42
C ALA A 158 -5.89 10.45 13.76
N GLU A 159 -6.58 9.85 14.73
CA GLU A 159 -7.92 10.27 15.16
C GLU A 159 -7.98 11.75 15.57
N PRO A 160 -7.14 12.28 16.50
CA PRO A 160 -7.14 13.70 16.84
C PRO A 160 -6.87 14.64 15.65
N VAL A 161 -6.03 14.22 14.71
CA VAL A 161 -5.76 15.02 13.49
C VAL A 161 -7.01 15.08 12.61
N PHE A 162 -7.69 13.96 12.42
CA PHE A 162 -8.93 13.91 11.64
C PHE A 162 -10.05 14.71 12.30
N GLU A 163 -10.20 14.62 13.63
CA GLU A 163 -11.12 15.46 14.41
C GLU A 163 -10.80 16.95 14.21
N LYS A 164 -9.51 17.32 14.22
CA LYS A 164 -9.12 18.70 13.97
C LYS A 164 -9.48 19.17 12.56
N MET A 165 -9.30 18.30 11.55
CA MET A 165 -9.74 18.58 10.18
C MET A 165 -11.26 18.74 10.09
N ARG A 166 -12.03 17.99 10.90
CA ARG A 166 -13.49 18.14 11.01
C ARG A 166 -13.87 19.51 11.54
N GLU A 167 -13.28 19.93 12.67
CA GLU A 167 -13.53 21.25 13.28
C GLU A 167 -13.23 22.42 12.33
N LEU A 168 -12.20 22.26 11.50
CA LEU A 168 -11.75 23.28 10.55
C LEU A 168 -12.52 23.25 9.21
N GLY A 169 -13.44 22.31 9.03
CA GLY A 169 -14.20 22.17 7.78
C GLY A 169 -13.35 21.68 6.60
N PHE A 170 -12.28 20.91 6.87
CA PHE A 170 -11.36 20.40 5.85
C PHE A 170 -11.77 19.06 5.23
N LEU A 171 -12.90 18.48 5.67
CA LEU A 171 -13.42 17.19 5.21
C LEU A 171 -14.31 17.31 3.95
N LEU A 172 -13.85 18.05 2.95
CA LEU A 172 -14.58 18.30 1.70
C LEU A 172 -14.04 17.49 0.50
N LYS A 173 -13.19 16.50 0.76
CA LYS A 173 -12.54 15.66 -0.25
C LYS A 173 -12.47 14.21 0.23
N PRO A 174 -12.39 13.21 -0.66
CA PRO A 174 -12.26 11.81 -0.24
C PRO A 174 -10.95 11.49 0.51
N SER A 175 -9.89 12.25 0.26
CA SER A 175 -8.53 11.92 0.73
C SER A 175 -8.41 11.76 2.25
N PRO A 176 -8.90 12.67 3.13
CA PRO A 176 -8.83 12.47 4.57
C PRO A 176 -9.63 11.24 5.05
N TYR A 177 -10.79 10.97 4.45
CA TYR A 177 -11.59 9.78 4.76
C TYR A 177 -10.86 8.50 4.37
N ASN A 178 -10.28 8.45 3.18
CA ASN A 178 -9.52 7.29 2.71
C ASN A 178 -8.35 6.95 3.61
N LEU A 179 -7.67 7.97 4.14
CA LEU A 179 -6.58 7.82 5.10
C LEU A 179 -7.06 7.19 6.42
N ILE A 180 -8.16 7.66 6.99
CA ILE A 180 -8.71 7.07 8.22
C ILE A 180 -9.31 5.67 7.97
N LEU A 181 -10.02 5.48 6.86
CA LEU A 181 -10.57 4.18 6.46
C LEU A 181 -9.47 3.13 6.30
N SER A 182 -8.28 3.49 5.82
CA SER A 182 -7.16 2.55 5.69
C SER A 182 -6.66 2.03 7.03
N LEU A 183 -6.86 2.77 8.12
CA LEU A 183 -6.51 2.33 9.48
C LEU A 183 -7.58 1.42 10.09
N TYR A 184 -8.86 1.69 9.84
CA TYR A 184 -9.94 0.86 10.37
C TYR A 184 -10.23 -0.40 9.55
N SER A 185 -9.85 -0.43 8.28
CA SER A 185 -10.09 -1.58 7.40
C SER A 185 -9.43 -2.87 7.89
N PRO A 186 -8.13 -2.88 8.26
CA PRO A 186 -7.48 -4.06 8.86
C PRO A 186 -8.10 -4.50 10.19
N LEU A 187 -8.63 -3.55 10.96
CA LEU A 187 -9.30 -3.77 12.25
C LEU A 187 -10.72 -4.31 12.10
N ARG A 188 -11.26 -4.36 10.87
CA ARG A 188 -12.62 -4.82 10.56
C ARG A 188 -13.71 -4.07 11.34
N ASN A 189 -13.45 -2.80 11.66
CA ASN A 189 -14.37 -1.97 12.42
C ASN A 189 -15.47 -1.42 11.51
N LYS A 190 -16.55 -2.21 11.37
CA LYS A 190 -17.68 -1.90 10.49
C LYS A 190 -18.43 -0.65 10.93
N GLU A 191 -18.62 -0.48 12.23
CA GLU A 191 -19.34 0.65 12.81
C GLU A 191 -18.65 1.95 12.39
N LYS A 192 -17.33 2.00 12.51
CA LYS A 192 -16.57 3.19 12.16
C LYS A 192 -16.54 3.45 10.65
N VAL A 193 -16.45 2.42 9.82
CA VAL A 193 -16.60 2.56 8.37
C VAL A 193 -17.96 3.16 8.02
N ASN A 194 -19.05 2.69 8.64
CA ASN A 194 -20.38 3.24 8.38
C ASN A 194 -20.50 4.71 8.82
N GLU A 195 -19.99 5.06 9.99
CA GLU A 195 -19.95 6.45 10.47
C GLU A 195 -19.26 7.37 9.47
N LEU A 196 -18.08 6.97 8.98
CA LEU A 196 -17.30 7.76 8.02
C LEU A 196 -18.01 7.90 6.67
N LEU A 197 -18.66 6.85 6.18
CA LEU A 197 -19.42 6.91 4.93
C LEU A 197 -20.66 7.82 5.03
N ILE A 198 -21.34 7.82 6.18
CA ILE A 198 -22.45 8.75 6.44
C ILE A 198 -21.93 10.18 6.51
N GLU A 199 -20.82 10.41 7.22
CA GLU A 199 -20.20 11.74 7.31
C GLU A 199 -19.74 12.26 5.93
N MET A 200 -19.24 11.38 5.04
CA MET A 200 -18.94 11.73 3.65
C MET A 200 -20.19 12.21 2.90
N GLU A 201 -21.31 11.49 3.02
CA GLU A 201 -22.58 11.87 2.40
C GLU A 201 -23.09 13.22 2.92
N GLU A 202 -23.05 13.44 4.24
CA GLU A 202 -23.43 14.70 4.90
C GLU A 202 -22.58 15.88 4.41
N ASN A 203 -21.29 15.65 4.15
CA ASN A 203 -20.36 16.64 3.61
C ASN A 203 -20.40 16.74 2.06
N ASN A 204 -21.33 16.06 1.39
CA ASN A 204 -21.44 16.00 -0.07
C ASN A 204 -20.15 15.52 -0.77
N VAL A 205 -19.46 14.56 -0.15
CA VAL A 205 -18.26 13.93 -0.68
C VAL A 205 -18.61 12.54 -1.18
N GLU A 206 -18.50 12.30 -2.49
CA GLU A 206 -18.75 10.98 -3.06
C GLU A 206 -17.60 10.00 -2.74
N PRO A 207 -17.90 8.73 -2.42
CA PRO A 207 -16.90 7.68 -2.31
C PRO A 207 -16.12 7.49 -3.61
N ASP A 208 -14.79 7.48 -3.53
CA ASP A 208 -13.93 7.15 -4.67
C ASP A 208 -13.56 5.65 -4.68
N ASP A 209 -12.74 5.25 -5.67
CA ASP A 209 -12.26 3.87 -5.80
C ASP A 209 -11.59 3.38 -4.50
N LEU A 210 -10.80 4.21 -3.81
CA LEU A 210 -10.13 3.83 -2.57
C LEU A 210 -11.13 3.70 -1.43
N THR A 211 -12.10 4.62 -1.31
CA THR A 211 -13.18 4.53 -0.33
C THR A 211 -13.94 3.21 -0.48
N ALA A 212 -14.31 2.88 -1.73
CA ALA A 212 -15.04 1.67 -2.05
C ALA A 212 -14.28 0.40 -1.67
N ASN A 213 -12.99 0.33 -2.02
CA ASN A 213 -12.17 -0.83 -1.68
C ASN A 213 -12.03 -1.02 -0.16
N HIS A 214 -11.77 0.05 0.61
CA HIS A 214 -11.70 -0.07 2.08
C HIS A 214 -13.02 -0.52 2.70
N ALA A 215 -14.15 0.07 2.30
CA ALA A 215 -15.45 -0.29 2.83
C ALA A 215 -15.84 -1.74 2.51
N LEU A 216 -15.65 -2.16 1.27
CA LEU A 216 -15.98 -3.52 0.82
C LEU A 216 -15.09 -4.58 1.46
N LEU A 217 -13.81 -4.29 1.70
CA LEU A 217 -12.93 -5.18 2.46
C LEU A 217 -13.47 -5.44 3.88
N VAL A 218 -13.93 -4.39 4.57
CA VAL A 218 -14.52 -4.54 5.92
C VAL A 218 -15.80 -5.34 5.87
N TYR A 219 -16.74 -5.00 4.99
CA TYR A 219 -18.00 -5.73 4.89
C TYR A 219 -17.79 -7.19 4.50
N ALA A 220 -16.86 -7.49 3.58
CA ALA A 220 -16.51 -8.86 3.22
C ALA A 220 -15.88 -9.62 4.40
N ALA A 221 -14.98 -8.98 5.15
CA ALA A 221 -14.30 -9.58 6.29
C ALA A 221 -15.26 -9.99 7.42
N VAL A 222 -16.34 -9.23 7.63
CA VAL A 222 -17.42 -9.56 8.57
C VAL A 222 -18.60 -10.29 7.92
N SER A 223 -18.50 -10.59 6.63
CA SER A 223 -19.53 -11.28 5.83
C SER A 223 -20.90 -10.58 5.83
N ASP A 224 -20.92 -9.24 5.87
CA ASP A 224 -22.15 -8.46 5.71
C ASP A 224 -22.48 -8.26 4.22
N ILE A 225 -23.11 -9.29 3.65
CA ILE A 225 -23.52 -9.32 2.24
C ILE A 225 -24.50 -8.19 1.92
N LYS A 226 -25.39 -7.85 2.86
CA LYS A 226 -26.40 -6.80 2.64
C LYS A 226 -25.73 -5.43 2.49
N ALA A 227 -24.76 -5.13 3.35
CA ALA A 227 -23.98 -3.89 3.25
C ALA A 227 -23.14 -3.84 1.97
N MET A 228 -22.47 -4.94 1.60
CA MET A 228 -21.71 -5.04 0.35
C MET A 228 -22.57 -4.71 -0.88
N GLU A 229 -23.73 -5.37 -1.01
CA GLU A 229 -24.62 -5.18 -2.15
C GLU A 229 -25.26 -3.80 -2.16
N LYS A 230 -25.66 -3.27 -0.99
CA LYS A 230 -26.19 -1.92 -0.87
C LYS A 230 -25.14 -0.90 -1.33
N PHE A 231 -23.89 -1.05 -0.88
CA PHE A 231 -22.80 -0.15 -1.24
C PHE A 231 -22.52 -0.17 -2.75
N LEU A 232 -22.41 -1.36 -3.35
CA LEU A 232 -22.20 -1.50 -4.80
C LEU A 232 -23.34 -0.92 -5.64
N ARG A 233 -24.60 -1.11 -5.22
CA ARG A 233 -25.76 -0.52 -5.92
C ARG A 233 -25.75 1.00 -5.85
N SER A 234 -25.31 1.56 -4.74
CA SER A 234 -25.30 3.02 -4.50
C SER A 234 -24.13 3.71 -5.20
N ASN A 235 -23.05 2.97 -5.48
CA ASN A 235 -21.83 3.50 -6.11
C ASN A 235 -21.52 2.75 -7.41
N PRO A 236 -22.38 2.83 -8.44
CA PRO A 236 -22.12 2.17 -9.72
C PRO A 236 -20.91 2.81 -10.40
N GLY A 237 -19.94 1.99 -10.82
CA GLY A 237 -18.77 2.47 -11.56
C GLY A 237 -17.45 2.50 -10.77
N VAL A 238 -17.48 2.24 -9.46
CA VAL A 238 -16.26 2.10 -8.66
C VAL A 238 -15.37 0.98 -9.20
N LYS A 239 -14.07 1.27 -9.31
CA LYS A 239 -13.05 0.30 -9.70
C LYS A 239 -12.57 -0.45 -8.48
N LEU A 240 -12.82 -1.74 -8.49
CA LEU A 240 -12.38 -2.64 -7.43
C LEU A 240 -10.96 -3.13 -7.72
N GLU A 241 -10.18 -3.30 -6.66
CA GLU A 241 -8.92 -4.01 -6.70
C GLU A 241 -9.18 -5.53 -6.71
N TRP A 242 -8.26 -6.28 -7.32
CA TRP A 242 -8.36 -7.74 -7.40
C TRP A 242 -8.46 -8.38 -5.99
N GLY A 243 -7.75 -7.81 -4.99
CA GLY A 243 -7.80 -8.28 -3.60
C GLY A 243 -9.19 -8.14 -2.97
N THR A 244 -9.84 -7.00 -3.20
CA THR A 244 -11.22 -6.74 -2.75
C THR A 244 -12.18 -7.74 -3.37
N CYS A 245 -12.08 -8.00 -4.68
CA CYS A 245 -12.91 -9.00 -5.35
C CYS A 245 -12.73 -10.41 -4.76
N ILE A 246 -11.50 -10.82 -4.44
CA ILE A 246 -11.23 -12.12 -3.79
C ILE A 246 -11.91 -12.20 -2.42
N ASP A 247 -11.79 -11.18 -1.57
CA ASP A 247 -12.40 -11.22 -0.24
C ASP A 247 -13.92 -11.16 -0.31
N MET A 248 -14.47 -10.41 -1.26
CA MET A 248 -15.90 -10.45 -1.57
C MET A 248 -16.36 -11.84 -2.03
N ALA A 249 -15.59 -12.52 -2.89
CA ALA A 249 -15.92 -13.88 -3.32
C ALA A 249 -15.99 -14.85 -2.14
N LYS A 250 -15.03 -14.78 -1.22
CA LYS A 250 -15.04 -15.58 0.03
C LYS A 250 -16.25 -15.27 0.90
N ALA A 251 -16.65 -14.00 1.01
CA ALA A 251 -17.84 -13.61 1.76
C ALA A 251 -19.11 -14.20 1.12
N TYR A 252 -19.26 -14.09 -0.20
CA TYR A 252 -20.40 -14.68 -0.91
C TYR A 252 -20.44 -16.21 -0.74
N LEU A 253 -19.29 -16.89 -0.84
CA LEU A 253 -19.20 -18.33 -0.63
C LEU A 253 -19.66 -18.73 0.77
N LYS A 254 -19.21 -18.02 1.81
CA LYS A 254 -19.66 -18.25 3.20
C LYS A 254 -21.17 -18.07 3.39
N SER A 255 -21.77 -17.17 2.62
CA SER A 255 -23.23 -16.95 2.63
C SER A 255 -24.02 -17.94 1.77
N GLY A 256 -23.34 -18.87 1.07
CA GLY A 256 -23.95 -19.85 0.17
C GLY A 256 -24.26 -19.33 -1.24
N SER A 257 -23.79 -18.13 -1.60
CA SER A 257 -24.03 -17.53 -2.92
C SER A 257 -22.90 -17.86 -3.91
N THR A 258 -22.82 -19.11 -4.36
CA THR A 258 -21.75 -19.60 -5.24
C THR A 258 -21.65 -18.82 -6.56
N GLU A 259 -22.78 -18.54 -7.21
CA GLU A 259 -22.81 -17.79 -8.48
C GLU A 259 -22.15 -16.41 -8.36
N LYS A 260 -22.46 -15.68 -7.28
CA LYS A 260 -21.86 -14.36 -7.01
C LYS A 260 -20.38 -14.47 -6.66
N ALA A 261 -19.98 -15.53 -5.96
CA ALA A 261 -18.57 -15.81 -5.69
C ALA A 261 -17.80 -15.99 -7.00
N LEU A 262 -18.29 -16.85 -7.90
CA LEU A 262 -17.69 -17.09 -9.22
C LEU A 262 -17.62 -15.80 -10.06
N ALA A 263 -18.69 -15.01 -10.08
CA ALA A 263 -18.68 -13.72 -10.77
C ALA A 263 -17.57 -12.79 -10.26
N MET A 264 -17.29 -12.79 -8.94
CA MET A 264 -16.19 -12.01 -8.37
C MET A 264 -14.81 -12.60 -8.69
N LEU A 265 -14.67 -13.92 -8.79
CA LEU A 265 -13.42 -14.57 -9.21
C LEU A 265 -13.10 -14.27 -10.68
N HIS A 266 -14.06 -14.39 -11.58
CA HIS A 266 -13.88 -13.99 -12.98
C HIS A 266 -13.55 -12.50 -13.10
N ARG A 267 -14.20 -11.64 -12.31
CA ARG A 267 -13.86 -10.20 -12.27
C ARG A 267 -12.42 -9.98 -11.79
N THR A 268 -11.97 -10.75 -10.81
CA THR A 268 -10.59 -10.68 -10.30
C THR A 268 -9.58 -10.96 -11.42
N GLU A 269 -9.80 -12.00 -12.23
CA GLU A 269 -8.92 -12.35 -13.36
C GLU A 269 -8.73 -11.19 -14.35
N LEU A 270 -9.78 -10.41 -14.59
CA LEU A 270 -9.73 -9.24 -15.48
C LEU A 270 -8.97 -8.04 -14.91
N LEU A 271 -8.80 -8.00 -13.58
CA LEU A 271 -8.18 -6.88 -12.85
C LEU A 271 -6.69 -7.10 -12.55
N VAL A 272 -6.17 -8.32 -12.77
CA VAL A 272 -4.78 -8.67 -12.44
C VAL A 272 -3.80 -7.92 -13.35
N ASP A 273 -2.98 -7.05 -12.76
CA ASP A 273 -1.89 -6.38 -13.47
C ASP A 273 -0.62 -7.26 -13.55
N SER A 274 0.32 -6.86 -14.40
CA SER A 274 1.54 -7.65 -14.64
C SER A 274 2.43 -7.80 -13.41
N SER A 275 2.41 -6.85 -12.48
CA SER A 275 3.23 -6.86 -11.27
C SER A 275 2.60 -7.66 -10.12
N SER A 276 1.27 -7.76 -10.09
CA SER A 276 0.52 -8.55 -9.10
C SER A 276 0.13 -9.95 -9.58
N ARG A 277 0.52 -10.35 -10.79
CA ARG A 277 0.10 -11.62 -11.42
C ARG A 277 0.29 -12.86 -10.56
N LYS A 278 1.49 -13.08 -10.02
CA LYS A 278 1.80 -14.26 -9.19
C LYS A 278 0.92 -14.33 -7.93
N PRO A 279 0.92 -13.31 -7.05
CA PRO A 279 0.10 -13.35 -5.84
C PRO A 279 -1.41 -13.39 -6.15
N ALA A 280 -1.87 -12.75 -7.22
CA ALA A 280 -3.27 -12.80 -7.62
C ALA A 280 -3.69 -14.21 -8.07
N TYR A 281 -2.89 -14.88 -8.91
CA TYR A 281 -3.17 -16.27 -9.33
C TYR A 281 -3.08 -17.25 -8.16
N GLU A 282 -2.15 -17.06 -7.22
CA GLU A 282 -2.09 -17.83 -5.98
C GLU A 282 -3.35 -17.66 -5.12
N ALA A 283 -3.92 -16.45 -5.07
CA ALA A 283 -5.18 -16.19 -4.37
C ALA A 283 -6.39 -16.79 -5.11
N LEU A 284 -6.41 -16.68 -6.45
CA LEU A 284 -7.44 -17.25 -7.32
C LEU A 284 -7.49 -18.77 -7.24
N MET A 285 -6.35 -19.47 -7.26
CA MET A 285 -6.32 -20.93 -7.10
C MET A 285 -6.98 -21.35 -5.78
N ARG A 286 -6.63 -20.69 -4.67
CA ARG A 286 -7.24 -20.97 -3.37
C ARG A 286 -8.75 -20.71 -3.37
N ALA A 287 -9.16 -19.58 -3.95
CA ALA A 287 -10.58 -19.22 -3.98
C ALA A 287 -11.42 -20.13 -4.89
N TYR A 288 -10.91 -20.53 -6.07
CA TYR A 288 -11.57 -21.54 -6.90
C TYR A 288 -11.58 -22.92 -6.23
N GLY A 289 -10.51 -23.27 -5.49
CA GLY A 289 -10.47 -24.45 -4.65
C GLY A 289 -11.56 -24.47 -3.58
N ASP A 290 -11.78 -23.34 -2.89
CA ASP A 290 -12.83 -23.19 -1.88
C ASP A 290 -14.23 -23.32 -2.49
N VAL A 291 -14.43 -22.86 -3.74
CA VAL A 291 -15.70 -23.00 -4.46
C VAL A 291 -15.93 -24.45 -4.94
N GLY A 292 -14.85 -25.18 -5.26
CA GLY A 292 -14.92 -26.53 -5.82
C GLY A 292 -14.63 -26.62 -7.32
N GLU A 293 -14.22 -25.53 -7.97
CA GLU A 293 -13.98 -25.49 -9.42
C GLU A 293 -12.60 -26.04 -9.79
N ARG A 294 -12.52 -27.36 -9.92
CA ARG A 294 -11.28 -28.09 -10.21
C ARG A 294 -10.59 -27.63 -11.50
N GLU A 295 -11.36 -27.45 -12.57
CA GLU A 295 -10.79 -27.08 -13.88
C GLU A 295 -10.18 -25.67 -13.85
N ASP A 296 -10.83 -24.73 -13.15
CA ASP A 296 -10.30 -23.38 -12.99
C ASP A 296 -9.02 -23.36 -12.15
N VAL A 297 -8.91 -24.19 -11.11
CA VAL A 297 -7.66 -24.34 -10.35
C VAL A 297 -6.50 -24.75 -11.27
N TYR A 298 -6.69 -25.75 -12.12
CA TYR A 298 -5.68 -26.19 -13.08
C TYR A 298 -5.37 -25.12 -14.13
N ARG A 299 -6.40 -24.46 -14.68
CA ARG A 299 -6.23 -23.39 -15.66
C ARG A 299 -5.40 -22.24 -15.10
N ILE A 300 -5.71 -21.77 -13.89
CA ILE A 300 -4.96 -20.70 -13.23
C ILE A 300 -3.54 -21.16 -12.86
N TRP A 301 -3.36 -22.42 -12.46
CA TRP A 301 -2.03 -22.99 -12.19
C TRP A 301 -1.13 -22.93 -13.42
N GLU A 302 -1.61 -23.34 -14.59
CA GLU A 302 -0.82 -23.28 -15.83
C GLU A 302 -0.48 -21.82 -16.22
N LEU A 303 -1.40 -20.88 -16.01
CA LEU A 303 -1.13 -19.46 -16.21
C LEU A 303 -0.07 -18.93 -15.22
N HIS A 304 -0.09 -19.36 -13.96
CA HIS A 304 0.94 -19.03 -12.96
C HIS A 304 2.29 -19.62 -13.33
N LYS A 305 2.32 -20.90 -13.68
CA LYS A 305 3.54 -21.61 -14.08
C LYS A 305 4.21 -20.98 -15.28
N SER A 306 3.43 -20.51 -16.27
CA SER A 306 3.98 -19.79 -17.43
C SER A 306 4.69 -18.47 -17.08
N ALA A 307 4.37 -17.87 -15.92
CA ALA A 307 5.04 -16.68 -15.39
C ALA A 307 6.26 -17.03 -14.48
N GLY A 308 6.60 -18.31 -14.38
CA GLY A 308 7.71 -18.86 -13.61
C GLY A 308 7.27 -19.45 -12.27
N SER A 309 7.61 -20.72 -12.05
CA SER A 309 7.25 -21.49 -10.86
C SER A 309 7.83 -20.90 -9.56
N SER A 310 7.06 -21.01 -8.47
CA SER A 310 7.45 -20.63 -7.11
C SER A 310 6.91 -21.65 -6.10
N ASN A 311 7.56 -21.74 -4.94
CA ASN A 311 7.08 -22.59 -3.85
C ASN A 311 5.68 -22.14 -3.37
N GLU A 312 5.41 -20.84 -3.38
CA GLU A 312 4.10 -20.28 -3.05
C GLU A 312 3.00 -20.75 -4.01
N GLY A 313 3.32 -20.83 -5.30
CA GLY A 313 2.43 -21.36 -6.33
C GLY A 313 2.10 -22.83 -6.10
N TYR A 314 3.13 -23.66 -5.93
CA TYR A 314 2.97 -25.10 -5.66
C TYR A 314 2.16 -25.35 -4.38
N GLN A 315 2.46 -24.61 -3.31
CA GLN A 315 1.69 -24.71 -2.08
C GLN A 315 0.23 -24.32 -2.29
N ALA A 316 -0.05 -23.25 -3.06
CA ALA A 316 -1.40 -22.80 -3.35
C ALA A 316 -2.21 -23.84 -4.14
N VAL A 317 -1.68 -24.36 -5.25
CA VAL A 317 -2.39 -25.35 -6.08
C VAL A 317 -2.60 -26.66 -5.33
N ILE A 318 -1.58 -27.19 -4.64
CA ILE A 318 -1.70 -28.43 -3.86
C ILE A 318 -2.76 -28.26 -2.77
N SER A 319 -2.71 -27.16 -2.01
CA SER A 319 -3.73 -26.89 -0.98
C SER A 319 -5.14 -26.82 -1.58
N SER A 320 -5.29 -26.21 -2.75
CA SER A 320 -6.60 -26.04 -3.41
C SER A 320 -7.17 -27.37 -3.91
N LEU A 321 -6.34 -28.21 -4.53
CA LEU A 321 -6.72 -29.55 -4.99
C LEU A 321 -7.12 -30.45 -3.80
N LEU A 322 -6.39 -30.35 -2.69
CA LEU A 322 -6.75 -31.07 -1.46
C LEU A 322 -8.09 -30.62 -0.89
N THR A 323 -8.40 -29.32 -0.90
CA THR A 323 -9.71 -28.78 -0.50
C THR A 323 -10.84 -29.33 -1.36
N ILE A 324 -10.64 -29.42 -2.67
CA ILE A 324 -11.60 -30.02 -3.62
C ILE A 324 -11.73 -31.54 -3.40
N GLY A 325 -10.71 -32.17 -2.82
CA GLY A 325 -10.63 -33.61 -2.66
C GLY A 325 -9.93 -34.33 -3.82
N ASP A 326 -9.27 -33.61 -4.72
CA ASP A 326 -8.44 -34.18 -5.79
C ASP A 326 -7.05 -34.57 -5.26
N MET A 327 -6.99 -35.73 -4.60
CA MET A 327 -5.75 -36.23 -3.99
C MET A 327 -4.72 -36.64 -5.04
N GLU A 328 -5.18 -37.26 -6.12
CA GLU A 328 -4.30 -37.73 -7.20
C GLU A 328 -3.66 -36.56 -7.91
N GLY A 329 -4.44 -35.52 -8.21
CA GLY A 329 -3.94 -34.26 -8.75
C GLY A 329 -2.89 -33.60 -7.85
N ALA A 330 -3.16 -33.53 -6.55
CA ALA A 330 -2.23 -32.97 -5.58
C ALA A 330 -0.89 -33.75 -5.52
N GLU A 331 -0.93 -35.08 -5.60
CA GLU A 331 0.28 -35.93 -5.66
C GLU A 331 1.10 -35.70 -6.94
N VAL A 332 0.43 -35.56 -8.09
CA VAL A 332 1.10 -35.31 -9.38
C VAL A 332 1.87 -33.98 -9.31
N ILE A 333 1.21 -32.92 -8.85
CA ILE A 333 1.83 -31.60 -8.72
C ILE A 333 2.95 -31.59 -7.67
N TYR A 334 2.81 -32.35 -6.57
CA TYR A 334 3.88 -32.52 -5.59
C TYR A 334 5.14 -33.15 -6.21
N ARG A 335 4.99 -34.20 -7.03
CA ARG A 335 6.13 -34.84 -7.70
C ARG A 335 6.79 -33.90 -8.70
N GLU A 336 6.01 -33.08 -9.40
CA GLU A 336 6.53 -32.02 -10.28
C GLU A 336 7.42 -31.05 -9.50
N TRP A 337 6.97 -30.63 -8.31
CA TRP A 337 7.76 -29.76 -7.42
C TRP A 337 9.06 -30.41 -6.94
N GLU A 338 8.99 -31.67 -6.49
CA GLU A 338 10.14 -32.43 -5.96
C GLU A 338 11.26 -32.59 -7.00
N LEU A 339 10.88 -32.74 -8.27
CA LEU A 339 11.81 -32.84 -9.41
C LEU A 339 12.21 -31.46 -9.98
N GLY A 340 11.48 -30.40 -9.66
CA GLY A 340 11.55 -29.09 -10.31
C GLY A 340 12.72 -28.19 -9.89
N GLY A 341 13.59 -28.65 -8.98
CA GLY A 341 14.84 -27.95 -8.61
C GLY A 341 14.66 -26.64 -7.84
N LEU A 342 13.46 -26.34 -7.33
CA LEU A 342 13.22 -25.19 -6.46
C LEU A 342 13.86 -25.41 -5.07
N PRO A 343 14.21 -24.32 -4.34
CA PRO A 343 14.68 -24.45 -2.96
C PRO A 343 13.67 -25.22 -2.12
N PHE A 344 14.16 -26.19 -1.34
CA PHE A 344 13.29 -27.01 -0.50
C PHE A 344 12.48 -26.15 0.47
N ASP A 345 11.19 -26.42 0.55
CA ASP A 345 10.25 -25.73 1.41
C ASP A 345 9.36 -26.75 2.12
N ALA A 346 9.58 -26.91 3.43
CA ALA A 346 8.88 -27.89 4.24
C ALA A 346 7.35 -27.68 4.29
N ARG A 347 6.84 -26.49 3.92
CA ARG A 347 5.39 -26.21 3.89
C ARG A 347 4.66 -27.07 2.87
N ILE A 348 5.30 -27.39 1.75
CA ILE A 348 4.71 -28.16 0.65
C ILE A 348 4.45 -29.63 1.04
N PRO A 349 5.44 -30.43 1.46
CA PRO A 349 5.20 -31.80 1.92
C PRO A 349 4.27 -31.84 3.14
N ASN A 350 4.36 -30.87 4.05
CA ASN A 350 3.44 -30.80 5.19
C ASN A 350 1.97 -30.57 4.77
N THR A 351 1.74 -29.82 3.68
CA THR A 351 0.40 -29.59 3.13
C THR A 351 -0.16 -30.89 2.52
N LEU A 352 0.66 -31.67 1.82
CA LEU A 352 0.22 -32.97 1.30
C LEU A 352 -0.06 -33.98 2.42
N ILE A 353 0.81 -34.03 3.44
CA ILE A 353 0.65 -34.89 4.62
C ILE A 353 -0.64 -34.55 5.38
N SER A 354 -0.97 -33.27 5.54
CA SER A 354 -2.23 -32.88 6.20
C SER A 354 -3.45 -33.36 5.41
N GLY A 355 -3.39 -33.32 4.07
CA GLY A 355 -4.41 -33.89 3.19
C GLY A 355 -4.67 -35.38 3.43
N TYR A 356 -3.61 -36.21 3.50
CA TYR A 356 -3.75 -37.65 3.80
C TYR A 356 -4.39 -37.90 5.17
N ASN A 357 -4.00 -37.14 6.19
CA ASN A 357 -4.52 -37.32 7.55
C ASN A 357 -6.02 -37.02 7.61
N VAL A 358 -6.51 -36.02 6.86
CA VAL A 358 -7.94 -35.67 6.81
C VAL A 358 -8.78 -36.77 6.14
N LYS A 359 -8.23 -37.45 5.13
CA LYS A 359 -8.93 -38.54 4.43
C LYS A 359 -8.77 -39.92 5.06
N GLY A 360 -8.03 -40.05 6.17
CA GLY A 360 -7.78 -41.34 6.83
C GLY A 360 -7.00 -42.34 5.97
N MET A 361 -6.26 -41.86 4.97
CA MET A 361 -5.49 -42.70 4.04
C MET A 361 -4.11 -43.02 4.62
N GLU A 362 -3.64 -44.26 4.44
CA GLU A 362 -2.29 -44.64 4.86
C GLU A 362 -1.23 -43.86 4.08
N ARG A 363 -0.27 -43.30 4.82
CA ARG A 363 0.85 -42.54 4.26
C ARG A 363 1.67 -43.48 3.38
N ARG A 364 1.75 -43.19 2.07
CA ARG A 364 2.76 -43.84 1.23
C ARG A 364 4.12 -43.22 1.54
N PRO A 365 5.17 -44.01 1.81
CA PRO A 365 6.49 -43.46 2.07
C PRO A 365 6.97 -42.72 0.82
N ILE A 366 7.15 -41.41 0.97
CA ILE A 366 7.82 -40.54 -0.01
C ILE A 366 9.31 -40.96 0.03
N LYS A 367 9.84 -41.42 -1.10
CA LYS A 367 11.18 -42.01 -1.22
C LYS A 367 12.23 -40.97 -1.58
#